data_AF-A0A923MQC7-F1
#
_entry.id   AF-A0A923MQC7-F1
#
_cell.length_a   1.000
_cell.length_b   1.000
_cell.length_c   1.000
_cell.angle_alpha   90.00
_cell.angle_beta   90.00
_cell.angle_gamma   90.00
#
_symmetry.space_group_name_H-M   'P 1'
#
loop_
_entity.id
_entity.type
_entity.pdbx_description
1 polymer ?
#
loop_
_entity_poly.entity_id
_entity_poly.type
_entity_poly.pdbx_seq_one_letter_code
_entity_poly.pdbx_strand_id
1 'polypeptide(L)'
;MSTNEVMRREQSRPATLWNMDKVRALSRDERKTLRGNALSQGTEDGRAVADLCDQADAEGAVKRIRTKAGDRREGTRSASLAFDAGVVARVAEKMAALPRAEDVENATQRMWRGEAPATVLADLWQKLVECGFSTREKSEATDPLGLFIAADGPLFHLDQVLAHAADLGPWVDTCMNDSGLWRLKFKRELVEGNLPHFAKAGAPQDPLNTLCRNGQALQLFCDLARGTISDAHLPSSKHFSAGLDPKPFPQIGHKQLRNILVNTGLAVNVVPLDSRWKKFFDGIVTLEDWMFSSKKAYLALEDLLRQALIQIQPKRPDLANLAMVDAIVFATIKGAP
;
A
#
# COMPACT_ATOMS: atom_id res chain seq x y z
N MET A 1 33.34 -59.41 -4.75
CA MET A 1 32.05 -59.79 -4.13
C MET A 1 32.15 -59.45 -2.65
N SER A 2 31.36 -58.59 -2.02
CA SER A 2 30.33 -57.66 -2.48
C SER A 2 30.21 -56.58 -1.39
N THR A 3 30.77 -55.41 -1.65
CA THR A 3 30.65 -54.18 -0.85
C THR A 3 29.27 -53.51 -1.05
N ASN A 4 28.27 -54.26 -1.51
CA ASN A 4 27.02 -53.74 -2.05
C ASN A 4 25.86 -53.63 -1.04
N GLU A 5 26.06 -53.91 0.25
CA GLU A 5 24.94 -53.84 1.21
C GLU A 5 24.93 -52.63 2.14
N VAL A 6 26.00 -51.84 2.21
CA VAL A 6 26.03 -50.63 3.06
C VAL A 6 25.94 -49.33 2.25
N MET A 7 26.00 -49.39 0.92
CA MET A 7 25.72 -48.24 0.03
C MET A 7 24.23 -48.07 -0.33
N ARG A 8 23.32 -48.64 0.47
CA ARG A 8 21.87 -48.42 0.33
C ARG A 8 21.28 -47.99 1.66
N ARG A 9 21.52 -46.72 2.04
CA ARG A 9 20.64 -45.86 2.86
C ARG A 9 21.47 -44.71 3.41
N GLU A 10 21.82 -43.77 2.55
CA GLU A 10 22.07 -42.38 2.94
C GLU A 10 21.98 -41.53 1.67
N GLN A 11 20.85 -41.67 0.96
CA GLN A 11 20.36 -40.56 0.15
C GLN A 11 19.97 -39.47 1.15
N SER A 12 20.90 -38.54 1.35
CA SER A 12 20.67 -37.27 2.03
C SER A 12 19.44 -36.61 1.43
N ARG A 13 18.30 -36.75 2.09
CA ARG A 13 17.11 -35.94 1.80
C ARG A 13 17.54 -34.47 1.90
N PRO A 14 17.25 -33.63 0.90
CA PRO A 14 17.39 -32.19 1.09
C PRO A 14 16.50 -31.82 2.28
N ALA A 15 17.09 -31.16 3.28
CA ALA A 15 16.32 -30.64 4.40
C ALA A 15 15.30 -29.65 3.83
N THR A 16 14.03 -30.05 3.80
CA THR A 16 12.93 -29.18 3.38
C THR A 16 12.97 -27.93 4.25
N LEU A 17 13.36 -26.80 3.66
CA LEU A 17 13.49 -25.50 4.33
C LEU A 17 12.17 -25.02 4.97
N TRP A 18 11.07 -25.66 4.60
CA TRP A 18 9.70 -25.40 5.02
C TRP A 18 9.23 -26.40 6.08
N ASN A 19 8.67 -25.88 7.16
CA ASN A 19 8.01 -26.65 8.21
C ASN A 19 6.62 -26.07 8.51
N MET A 20 5.81 -26.79 9.28
CA MET A 20 4.43 -26.36 9.57
C MET A 20 4.34 -25.00 10.24
N ASP A 21 5.28 -24.63 11.10
CA ASP A 21 5.24 -23.35 11.80
C ASP A 21 5.47 -22.17 10.85
N LYS A 22 6.41 -22.32 9.90
CA LYS A 22 6.62 -21.35 8.82
C LYS A 22 5.39 -21.25 7.91
N VAL A 23 4.77 -22.37 7.56
CA VAL A 23 3.57 -22.38 6.70
C VAL A 23 2.35 -21.77 7.41
N ARG A 24 2.21 -21.97 8.73
CA ARG A 24 1.16 -21.37 9.55
C ARG A 24 1.29 -19.86 9.72
N ALA A 25 2.52 -19.34 9.72
CA ALA A 25 2.79 -17.91 9.80
C ALA A 25 2.38 -17.14 8.53
N LEU A 26 2.21 -17.84 7.39
CA LEU A 26 1.76 -17.24 6.13
C LEU A 26 0.26 -16.93 6.15
N SER A 27 -0.16 -15.92 5.40
CA SER A 27 -1.57 -15.68 5.09
C SER A 27 -2.12 -16.77 4.15
N ARG A 28 -3.45 -16.83 4.00
CA ARG A 28 -4.11 -17.81 3.13
C ARG A 28 -3.70 -17.66 1.66
N ASP A 29 -3.55 -16.43 1.19
CA ASP A 29 -3.19 -16.17 -0.20
C ASP A 29 -1.71 -16.49 -0.44
N GLU A 30 -0.83 -16.20 0.53
CA GLU A 30 0.57 -16.62 0.49
C GLU A 30 0.72 -18.15 0.51
N ARG A 31 -0.09 -18.87 1.29
CA ARG A 31 -0.14 -20.34 1.25
C ARG A 31 -0.62 -20.87 -0.09
N LYS A 32 -1.64 -20.26 -0.71
CA LYS A 32 -2.09 -20.65 -2.06
C LYS A 32 -1.00 -20.44 -3.10
N THR A 33 -0.27 -19.33 -3.03
CA THR A 33 0.86 -19.06 -3.92
C THR A 33 2.01 -20.02 -3.68
N LEU A 34 2.40 -20.28 -2.42
CA LEU A 34 3.43 -21.24 -2.06
C LEU A 34 3.07 -22.65 -2.56
N ARG A 35 1.83 -23.09 -2.32
CA ARG A 35 1.29 -24.36 -2.81
C ARG A 35 1.35 -24.46 -4.34
N GLY A 36 0.90 -23.42 -5.05
CA GLY A 36 0.92 -23.39 -6.51
C GLY A 36 2.35 -23.49 -7.08
N ASN A 37 3.29 -22.77 -6.47
CA ASN A 37 4.71 -22.80 -6.84
C ASN A 37 5.37 -24.14 -6.50
N ALA A 38 4.98 -24.78 -5.40
CA ALA A 38 5.53 -26.06 -4.98
C ALA A 38 5.04 -27.21 -5.90
N LEU A 39 3.77 -27.17 -6.31
CA LEU A 39 3.21 -28.15 -7.26
C LEU A 39 3.75 -27.99 -8.68
N SER A 40 4.03 -26.76 -9.13
CA SER A 40 4.56 -26.51 -10.48
C SER A 40 6.00 -27.01 -10.68
N GLN A 41 6.75 -27.24 -9.60
CA GLN A 41 8.10 -27.81 -9.65
C GLN A 41 8.11 -29.32 -9.89
N GLY A 42 6.99 -30.03 -9.62
CA GLY A 42 6.87 -31.47 -9.89
C GLY A 42 7.76 -32.39 -9.04
N THR A 43 8.47 -31.85 -8.05
CA THR A 43 9.41 -32.59 -7.19
C THR A 43 8.71 -33.22 -5.98
N GLU A 44 9.35 -34.21 -5.35
CA GLU A 44 8.86 -34.81 -4.10
C GLU A 44 8.84 -33.80 -2.95
N ASP A 45 9.87 -32.95 -2.85
CA ASP A 45 9.92 -31.86 -1.87
C ASP A 45 8.82 -30.81 -2.12
N GLY A 46 8.53 -30.48 -3.38
CA GLY A 46 7.43 -29.58 -3.74
C GLY A 46 6.06 -30.15 -3.35
N ARG A 47 5.86 -31.47 -3.50
CA ARG A 47 4.66 -32.15 -3.00
C ARG A 47 4.55 -32.08 -1.48
N ALA A 48 5.64 -32.36 -0.75
CA ALA A 48 5.65 -32.26 0.70
C ALA A 48 5.30 -30.84 1.21
N VAL A 49 5.78 -29.78 0.54
CA VAL A 49 5.42 -28.39 0.88
C VAL A 49 3.95 -28.08 0.55
N ALA A 50 3.43 -28.59 -0.56
CA ALA A 50 2.01 -28.44 -0.90
C ALA A 50 1.11 -29.14 0.14
N ASP A 51 1.50 -30.31 0.62
CA ASP A 51 0.79 -31.06 1.66
C ASP A 51 0.79 -30.30 3.00
N LEU A 52 1.91 -29.66 3.37
CA LEU A 52 1.97 -28.78 4.55
C LEU A 52 1.00 -27.58 4.43
N CYS A 53 0.87 -27.00 3.23
CA CYS A 53 -0.10 -25.92 2.98
C CYS A 53 -1.55 -26.42 3.10
N ASP A 54 -1.86 -27.58 2.52
CA ASP A 54 -3.19 -28.20 2.59
C ASP A 54 -3.55 -28.61 4.01
N GLN A 55 -2.59 -29.13 4.78
CA GLN A 55 -2.76 -29.44 6.19
C GLN A 55 -3.03 -28.18 7.03
N ALA A 56 -2.30 -27.09 6.79
CA ALA A 56 -2.53 -25.82 7.50
C ALA A 56 -3.93 -25.24 7.21
N ASP A 57 -4.40 -25.36 5.97
CA ASP A 57 -5.74 -24.91 5.58
C ASP A 57 -6.86 -25.83 6.13
N ALA A 58 -6.63 -27.14 6.18
CA ALA A 58 -7.55 -28.10 6.80
C ALA A 58 -7.65 -27.91 8.32
N GLU A 59 -6.53 -27.68 9.02
CA GLU A 59 -6.51 -27.35 10.45
C GLU A 59 -7.27 -26.04 10.74
N GLY A 60 -7.11 -25.04 9.87
CA GLY A 60 -7.89 -23.79 9.91
C GLY A 60 -9.39 -24.00 9.67
N ALA A 61 -9.76 -24.94 8.80
CA ALA A 61 -11.15 -25.30 8.55
C ALA A 61 -11.79 -26.08 9.71
N VAL A 62 -11.05 -26.99 10.35
CA VAL A 62 -11.51 -27.74 11.54
C VAL A 62 -11.69 -26.82 12.75
N LYS A 63 -10.80 -25.83 12.96
CA LYS A 63 -11.02 -24.77 13.96
C LYS A 63 -12.29 -23.97 13.66
N ARG A 64 -12.55 -23.62 12.40
CA ARG A 64 -13.79 -22.92 11.98
C ARG A 64 -15.05 -23.75 12.18
N ILE A 65 -15.00 -25.06 11.97
CA ILE A 65 -16.14 -25.97 12.18
C ILE A 65 -16.41 -26.18 13.68
N ARG A 66 -15.37 -26.33 14.51
CA ARG A 66 -15.50 -26.38 15.97
C ARG A 66 -16.02 -25.07 16.57
N THR A 67 -15.62 -23.90 16.04
CA THR A 67 -16.22 -22.62 16.45
C THR A 67 -17.65 -22.43 15.95
N LYS A 68 -18.05 -23.06 14.84
CA LYS A 68 -19.44 -22.99 14.32
C LYS A 68 -20.44 -23.81 15.15
N ALA A 69 -19.97 -24.86 15.82
CA ALA A 69 -20.81 -25.73 16.65
C ALA A 69 -20.76 -25.41 18.15
N GLY A 70 -19.79 -24.61 18.60
CA GLY A 70 -19.50 -24.41 20.04
C GLY A 70 -19.64 -22.99 20.61
N ASP A 71 -19.91 -21.96 19.81
CA ASP A 71 -20.10 -20.59 20.34
C ASP A 71 -21.18 -19.84 19.56
N ARG A 72 -22.44 -20.23 19.80
CA ARG A 72 -23.56 -19.28 19.82
C ARG A 72 -23.54 -18.51 21.15
N ARG A 73 -22.42 -17.86 21.46
CA ARG A 73 -22.39 -16.77 22.42
C ARG A 73 -22.31 -15.48 21.63
N GLU A 74 -23.44 -14.78 21.65
CA GLU A 74 -23.58 -13.39 21.26
C GLU A 74 -22.40 -12.60 21.81
N GLY A 75 -21.58 -12.12 20.87
CA GLY A 75 -20.42 -11.30 21.11
C GLY A 75 -20.17 -10.52 19.84
N THR A 76 -21.03 -9.54 19.62
CA THR A 76 -20.96 -8.48 18.61
C THR A 76 -19.52 -7.94 18.52
N ARG A 77 -18.68 -8.51 17.64
CA ARG A 77 -17.40 -7.89 17.23
C ARG A 77 -17.61 -6.74 16.23
N SER A 78 -18.66 -5.98 16.45
CA SER A 78 -18.71 -4.57 16.08
C SER A 78 -18.63 -3.75 17.37
N ALA A 79 -17.56 -3.99 18.16
CA ALA A 79 -17.06 -2.94 19.03
C ALA A 79 -16.78 -1.73 18.13
N SER A 80 -17.18 -0.53 18.56
CA SER A 80 -16.67 0.68 17.93
C SER A 80 -15.15 0.59 17.97
N LEU A 81 -14.49 0.67 16.81
CA LEU A 81 -13.05 0.88 16.70
C LEU A 81 -12.71 2.34 17.11
N ALA A 82 -13.37 2.84 18.16
CA ALA A 82 -13.10 4.13 18.75
C ALA A 82 -12.01 3.91 19.80
N PHE A 83 -10.89 4.59 19.62
CA PHE A 83 -9.81 4.59 20.60
C PHE A 83 -10.18 5.56 21.72
N ASP A 84 -9.94 5.15 22.97
CA ASP A 84 -10.16 6.02 24.12
C ASP A 84 -9.12 7.15 24.18
N ALA A 85 -9.39 8.16 25.00
CA ALA A 85 -8.52 9.32 25.16
C ALA A 85 -7.11 8.96 25.67
N GLY A 86 -6.96 7.87 26.43
CA GLY A 86 -5.66 7.40 26.91
C GLY A 86 -4.80 6.85 25.78
N VAL A 87 -5.39 6.10 24.86
CA VAL A 87 -4.72 5.64 23.63
C VAL A 87 -4.29 6.83 22.78
N VAL A 88 -5.18 7.82 22.58
CA VAL A 88 -4.85 9.05 21.84
C VAL A 88 -3.65 9.76 22.48
N ALA A 89 -3.65 9.95 23.81
CA ALA A 89 -2.56 10.62 24.52
C ALA A 89 -1.22 9.89 24.35
N ARG A 90 -1.20 8.56 24.43
CA ARG A 90 0.03 7.77 24.24
C ARG A 90 0.56 7.85 22.82
N VAL A 91 -0.31 7.88 21.81
CA VAL A 91 0.10 8.11 20.41
C VAL A 91 0.66 9.52 20.26
N ALA A 92 0.03 10.51 20.90
CA ALA A 92 0.46 11.89 20.88
C ALA A 92 1.86 12.05 21.51
N GLU A 93 2.12 11.41 22.65
CA GLU A 93 3.46 11.35 23.26
C GLU A 93 4.51 10.76 22.30
N LYS A 94 4.17 9.69 21.59
CA LYS A 94 5.06 9.08 20.59
C LYS A 94 5.30 10.01 19.38
N MET A 95 4.29 10.75 18.94
CA MET A 95 4.43 11.80 17.92
C MET A 95 5.34 12.94 18.41
N ALA A 96 5.20 13.36 19.66
CA ALA A 96 6.02 14.42 20.24
C ALA A 96 7.51 14.06 20.30
N ALA A 97 7.82 12.77 20.39
CA ALA A 97 9.18 12.22 20.37
C ALA A 97 9.77 12.02 18.96
N LEU A 98 9.01 12.27 17.89
CA LEU A 98 9.55 12.22 16.53
C LEU A 98 10.62 13.31 16.32
N PRO A 99 11.62 13.10 15.46
CA PRO A 99 12.55 14.16 15.04
C PRO A 99 11.81 15.41 14.53
N ARG A 100 12.49 16.55 14.50
CA ARG A 100 11.91 17.76 13.91
C ARG A 100 11.78 17.59 12.40
N ALA A 101 10.75 18.18 11.81
CA ALA A 101 10.53 18.11 10.37
C ALA A 101 11.71 18.66 9.54
N GLU A 102 12.41 19.68 10.04
CA GLU A 102 13.59 20.27 9.39
C GLU A 102 14.80 19.32 9.32
N ASP A 103 14.88 18.35 10.24
CA ASP A 103 15.99 17.40 10.34
C ASP A 103 15.76 16.14 9.48
N VAL A 104 14.61 16.04 8.80
CA VAL A 104 14.21 14.85 8.04
C VAL A 104 13.96 15.23 6.59
N GLU A 105 14.84 14.79 5.69
CA GLU A 105 14.77 15.13 4.25
C GLU A 105 13.40 14.81 3.63
N ASN A 106 12.81 13.64 3.93
CA ASN A 106 11.48 13.27 3.45
C ASN A 106 10.39 14.27 3.87
N ALA A 107 10.51 14.82 5.09
CA ALA A 107 9.58 15.79 5.63
C ALA A 107 9.76 17.15 4.93
N THR A 108 11.01 17.57 4.69
CA THR A 108 11.32 18.76 3.89
C THR A 108 10.77 18.66 2.48
N GLN A 109 11.01 17.53 1.79
CA GLN A 109 10.44 17.29 0.46
C GLN A 109 8.90 17.30 0.48
N ARG A 110 8.28 16.81 1.56
CA ARG A 110 6.83 16.84 1.73
C ARG A 110 6.29 18.26 1.92
N MET A 111 7.01 19.14 2.64
CA MET A 111 6.66 20.57 2.73
C MET A 111 6.65 21.21 1.36
N TRP A 112 7.74 21.07 0.60
CA TRP A 112 7.84 21.66 -0.73
C TRP A 112 6.77 21.17 -1.70
N ARG A 113 6.39 19.88 -1.63
CA ARG A 113 5.28 19.34 -2.44
C ARG A 113 3.92 19.90 -2.05
N GLY A 114 3.71 20.21 -0.76
CA GLY A 114 2.49 20.90 -0.32
C GLY A 114 2.42 22.35 -0.79
N GLU A 115 3.58 22.99 -0.95
CA GLU A 115 3.71 24.37 -1.48
C GLU A 115 3.62 24.42 -3.01
N ALA A 116 4.02 23.35 -3.70
CA ALA A 116 3.98 23.20 -5.14
C ALA A 116 3.25 21.90 -5.53
N PRO A 117 1.91 21.86 -5.39
CA PRO A 117 1.13 20.69 -5.77
C PRO A 117 1.17 20.47 -7.29
N ALA A 118 0.84 19.26 -7.73
CA ALA A 118 0.65 18.91 -9.13
C ALA A 118 -0.33 19.88 -9.79
N THR A 119 0.06 20.45 -10.94
CA THR A 119 -0.73 21.50 -11.60
C THR A 119 -1.31 21.06 -12.93
N VAL A 120 -0.70 20.08 -13.59
CA VAL A 120 -1.12 19.58 -14.91
C VAL A 120 -1.48 18.10 -14.90
N LEU A 121 -2.20 17.66 -15.93
CA LEU A 121 -2.68 16.28 -16.05
C LEU A 121 -1.54 15.25 -16.09
N ALA A 122 -0.41 15.59 -16.70
CA ALA A 122 0.78 14.75 -16.76
C ALA A 122 1.37 14.43 -15.37
N ASP A 123 1.43 15.42 -14.48
CA ASP A 123 1.94 15.24 -13.10
C ASP A 123 1.08 14.20 -12.35
N LEU A 124 -0.24 14.32 -12.49
CA LEU A 124 -1.19 13.40 -11.87
C LEU A 124 -1.03 11.98 -12.44
N TRP A 125 -0.84 11.85 -13.75
CA TRP A 125 -0.60 10.57 -14.40
C TRP A 125 0.68 9.91 -13.86
N GLN A 126 1.80 10.64 -13.85
CA GLN A 126 3.07 10.14 -13.33
C GLN A 126 2.91 9.61 -11.91
N LYS A 127 2.26 10.37 -11.01
CA LYS A 127 2.03 9.93 -9.62
C LYS A 127 1.08 8.75 -9.50
N LEU A 128 0.07 8.64 -10.37
CA LEU A 128 -0.81 7.48 -10.42
C LEU A 128 -0.05 6.19 -10.74
N VAL A 129 0.83 6.23 -11.75
CA VAL A 129 1.65 5.08 -12.16
C VAL A 129 2.69 4.75 -11.09
N GLU A 130 3.42 5.76 -10.59
CA GLU A 130 4.46 5.59 -9.56
C GLU A 130 3.88 4.95 -8.29
N CYS A 131 2.81 5.52 -7.73
CA CYS A 131 2.16 5.00 -6.52
C CYS A 131 1.47 3.66 -6.79
N GLY A 132 0.95 3.47 -8.00
CA GLY A 132 0.28 2.26 -8.45
C GLY A 132 1.18 1.02 -8.45
N PHE A 133 2.44 1.20 -8.84
CA PHE A 133 3.43 0.14 -8.93
C PHE A 133 4.09 -0.17 -7.58
N SER A 134 4.12 0.78 -6.63
CA SER A 134 4.76 0.70 -5.29
C SER A 134 4.24 -0.38 -4.30
N THR A 135 3.43 -1.33 -4.75
CA THR A 135 2.59 -2.19 -3.88
C THR A 135 3.19 -3.53 -3.52
N ARG A 136 4.27 -3.96 -4.19
CA ARG A 136 4.91 -5.27 -3.98
C ARG A 136 6.42 -5.29 -4.15
N GLU A 137 6.96 -4.48 -5.05
CA GLU A 137 8.41 -4.27 -5.13
C GLU A 137 8.77 -3.20 -4.11
N LYS A 138 9.79 -3.49 -3.29
CA LYS A 138 10.43 -2.47 -2.47
C LYS A 138 10.82 -1.33 -3.43
N SER A 139 10.57 -0.09 -3.03
CA SER A 139 10.88 1.10 -3.85
C SER A 139 12.27 1.63 -3.50
N GLU A 140 13.19 0.75 -3.08
CA GLU A 140 14.55 1.17 -2.77
C GLU A 140 15.27 1.54 -4.07
N ALA A 141 16.27 2.41 -3.99
CA ALA A 141 16.95 2.94 -5.18
C ALA A 141 17.56 1.84 -6.08
N THR A 142 17.82 0.66 -5.53
CA THR A 142 18.39 -0.49 -6.22
C THR A 142 17.36 -1.48 -6.75
N ASP A 143 16.10 -1.37 -6.35
CA ASP A 143 15.04 -2.27 -6.82
C ASP A 143 14.58 -1.89 -8.24
N PRO A 144 14.01 -2.84 -9.01
CA PRO A 144 13.55 -2.56 -10.38
C PRO A 144 12.62 -1.34 -10.48
N LEU A 145 11.69 -1.17 -9.53
CA LEU A 145 10.84 0.01 -9.46
C LEU A 145 11.62 1.30 -9.16
N GLY A 146 12.62 1.24 -8.26
CA GLY A 146 13.47 2.40 -7.96
C GLY A 146 14.32 2.82 -9.17
N LEU A 147 14.87 1.86 -9.90
CA LEU A 147 15.59 2.09 -11.15
C LEU A 147 14.68 2.64 -12.25
N PHE A 148 13.46 2.12 -12.37
CA PHE A 148 12.46 2.63 -13.32
C PHE A 148 12.07 4.09 -13.03
N ILE A 149 11.90 4.44 -11.75
CA ILE A 149 11.66 5.82 -11.30
C ILE A 149 12.87 6.70 -11.63
N ALA A 150 14.10 6.25 -11.32
CA ALA A 150 15.32 7.01 -11.60
C ALA A 150 15.58 7.22 -13.10
N ALA A 151 15.19 6.25 -13.93
CA ALA A 151 15.31 6.32 -15.38
C ALA A 151 14.19 7.11 -16.07
N ASP A 152 13.23 7.63 -15.30
CA ASP A 152 12.05 8.35 -15.81
C ASP A 152 11.33 7.57 -16.94
N GLY A 153 11.01 6.31 -16.63
CA GLY A 153 10.54 5.35 -17.63
C GLY A 153 9.29 5.78 -18.43
N PRO A 154 9.11 5.24 -19.64
CA PRO A 154 8.12 5.72 -20.63
C PRO A 154 6.66 5.69 -20.15
N LEU A 155 6.33 4.82 -19.18
CA LEU A 155 4.97 4.72 -18.63
C LEU A 155 4.59 5.93 -17.76
N PHE A 156 5.56 6.74 -17.32
CA PHE A 156 5.30 7.98 -16.58
C PHE A 156 4.91 9.16 -17.48
N HIS A 157 5.11 9.04 -18.79
CA HIS A 157 4.90 10.11 -19.75
C HIS A 157 3.55 9.93 -20.43
N LEU A 158 2.54 10.70 -20.01
CA LEU A 158 1.17 10.54 -20.51
C LEU A 158 1.07 10.74 -22.03
N ASP A 159 1.85 11.65 -22.60
CA ASP A 159 1.96 11.86 -24.05
C ASP A 159 2.48 10.61 -24.79
N GLN A 160 3.51 9.95 -24.26
CA GLN A 160 4.03 8.70 -24.83
C GLN A 160 2.98 7.59 -24.74
N VAL A 161 2.33 7.45 -23.59
CA VAL A 161 1.28 6.43 -23.39
C VAL A 161 0.11 6.66 -24.36
N LEU A 162 -0.31 7.91 -24.56
CA LEU A 162 -1.36 8.28 -25.52
C LEU A 162 -0.95 7.99 -26.97
N ALA A 163 0.31 8.24 -27.34
CA ALA A 163 0.84 7.95 -28.67
C ALA A 163 0.77 6.44 -29.02
N HIS A 164 0.83 5.58 -27.99
CA HIS A 164 0.74 4.13 -28.12
C HIS A 164 -0.65 3.55 -27.83
N ALA A 165 -1.70 4.37 -27.71
CA ALA A 165 -3.04 3.91 -27.31
C ALA A 165 -3.63 2.80 -28.21
N ALA A 166 -3.27 2.76 -29.50
CA ALA A 166 -3.77 1.75 -30.45
C ALA A 166 -3.19 0.34 -30.22
N ASP A 167 -2.00 0.24 -29.62
CA ASP A 167 -1.31 -1.02 -29.30
C ASP A 167 -0.79 -1.02 -27.85
N LEU A 168 -1.60 -0.45 -26.95
CA LEU A 168 -1.19 -0.09 -25.60
C LEU A 168 -0.65 -1.28 -24.81
N GLY A 169 -1.35 -2.41 -24.89
CA GLY A 169 -1.04 -3.58 -24.09
C GLY A 169 0.33 -4.20 -24.37
N PRO A 170 0.59 -4.63 -25.62
CA PRO A 170 1.91 -5.12 -26.03
C PRO A 170 3.04 -4.11 -25.78
N TRP A 171 2.78 -2.82 -25.98
CA TRP A 171 3.75 -1.76 -25.69
C TRP A 171 4.06 -1.65 -24.19
N VAL A 172 3.04 -1.63 -23.32
CA VAL A 172 3.23 -1.64 -21.86
C VAL A 172 4.01 -2.87 -21.42
N ASP A 173 3.67 -4.06 -21.92
CA ASP A 173 4.39 -5.29 -21.59
C ASP A 173 5.87 -5.21 -21.99
N THR A 174 6.18 -4.59 -23.13
CA THR A 174 7.55 -4.36 -23.59
C THR A 174 8.29 -3.40 -22.66
N CYS A 175 7.71 -2.23 -22.37
CA CYS A 175 8.31 -1.27 -21.44
C CYS A 175 8.59 -1.89 -20.06
N MET A 176 7.66 -2.71 -19.56
CA MET A 176 7.83 -3.40 -18.29
C MET A 176 8.92 -4.46 -18.34
N ASN A 177 9.06 -5.23 -19.43
CA ASN A 177 10.13 -6.22 -19.57
C ASN A 177 11.51 -5.56 -19.67
N ASP A 178 11.64 -4.54 -20.51
CA ASP A 178 12.90 -3.84 -20.75
C ASP A 178 13.41 -3.14 -19.48
N SER A 179 12.48 -2.72 -18.63
CA SER A 179 12.77 -2.08 -17.33
C SER A 179 12.92 -3.08 -16.17
N GLY A 180 12.87 -4.39 -16.43
CA GLY A 180 12.97 -5.42 -15.38
C GLY A 180 11.75 -5.55 -14.47
N LEU A 181 10.64 -4.87 -14.77
CA LEU A 181 9.35 -4.91 -14.04
C LEU A 181 8.48 -6.12 -14.43
N TRP A 182 9.06 -7.19 -14.98
CA TRP A 182 8.32 -8.36 -15.49
C TRP A 182 7.46 -9.06 -14.43
N ARG A 183 7.79 -8.92 -13.14
CA ARG A 183 6.99 -9.42 -12.01
C ARG A 183 5.73 -8.61 -11.76
N LEU A 184 5.68 -7.38 -12.27
CA LEU A 184 4.55 -6.48 -12.17
C LEU A 184 3.62 -6.55 -13.38
N LYS A 185 3.76 -7.50 -14.32
CA LYS A 185 2.86 -7.60 -15.50
C LYS A 185 1.37 -7.58 -15.17
N PHE A 186 0.98 -8.10 -14.01
CA PHE A 186 -0.41 -8.03 -13.52
C PHE A 186 -0.91 -6.58 -13.28
N LYS A 187 -0.01 -5.60 -13.23
CA LYS A 187 -0.28 -4.15 -13.15
C LYS A 187 -0.43 -3.49 -14.52
N ARG A 188 -0.35 -4.22 -15.63
CA ARG A 188 -0.70 -3.69 -16.96
C ARG A 188 -2.09 -3.04 -16.96
N GLU A 189 -3.07 -3.66 -16.28
CA GLU A 189 -4.43 -3.12 -16.10
C GLU A 189 -4.45 -1.74 -15.41
N LEU A 190 -3.41 -1.39 -14.64
CA LEU A 190 -3.28 -0.06 -14.05
C LEU A 190 -3.09 1.00 -15.14
N VAL A 191 -2.30 0.71 -16.17
CA VAL A 191 -2.09 1.65 -17.27
C VAL A 191 -3.30 1.61 -18.20
N GLU A 192 -3.68 0.42 -18.67
CA GLU A 192 -4.75 0.24 -19.66
C GLU A 192 -6.11 0.70 -19.14
N GLY A 193 -6.43 0.36 -17.90
CA GLY A 193 -7.74 0.66 -17.33
C GLY A 193 -7.90 2.11 -16.88
N ASN A 194 -6.79 2.83 -16.61
CA ASN A 194 -6.84 4.23 -16.21
C ASN A 194 -6.66 5.20 -17.39
N LEU A 195 -5.94 4.82 -18.47
CA LEU A 195 -5.70 5.70 -19.62
C LEU A 195 -6.99 6.34 -20.20
N PRO A 196 -8.13 5.64 -20.37
CA PRO A 196 -9.35 6.25 -20.89
C PRO A 196 -9.86 7.44 -20.05
N HIS A 197 -9.62 7.42 -18.73
CA HIS A 197 -10.00 8.53 -17.85
C HIS A 197 -9.16 9.79 -18.12
N PHE A 198 -7.85 9.61 -18.38
CA PHE A 198 -6.93 10.70 -18.68
C PHE A 198 -7.11 11.21 -20.11
N ALA A 199 -7.22 10.30 -21.09
CA ALA A 199 -7.47 10.65 -22.49
C ALA A 199 -8.78 11.44 -22.68
N LYS A 200 -9.81 11.14 -21.88
CA LYS A 200 -11.08 11.89 -21.89
C LYS A 200 -10.99 13.24 -21.17
N ALA A 201 -10.08 13.38 -20.22
CA ALA A 201 -9.99 14.58 -19.39
C ALA A 201 -9.39 15.76 -20.16
N GLY A 202 -8.31 15.55 -20.92
CA GLY A 202 -7.64 16.60 -21.67
C GLY A 202 -6.27 16.20 -22.19
N ALA A 203 -5.49 17.19 -22.62
CA ALA A 203 -4.10 17.04 -23.02
C ALA A 203 -3.17 16.96 -21.78
N PRO A 204 -1.97 16.37 -21.90
CA PRO A 204 -1.05 16.21 -20.77
C PRO A 204 -0.69 17.51 -20.03
N GLN A 205 -0.60 18.63 -20.75
CA GLN A 205 -0.24 19.94 -20.20
C GLN A 205 -1.46 20.76 -19.74
N ASP A 206 -2.67 20.20 -19.85
CA ASP A 206 -3.87 20.92 -19.42
C ASP A 206 -3.88 21.10 -17.90
N PRO A 207 -4.16 22.33 -17.40
CA PRO A 207 -4.18 22.59 -15.96
C PRO A 207 -5.31 21.82 -15.25
N LEU A 208 -4.98 21.05 -14.21
CA LEU A 208 -5.94 20.24 -13.42
C LEU A 208 -7.11 21.07 -12.90
N ASN A 209 -6.87 22.32 -12.51
CA ASN A 209 -7.90 23.21 -11.99
C ASN A 209 -8.90 23.71 -13.05
N THR A 210 -8.63 23.47 -14.34
CA THR A 210 -9.55 23.79 -15.45
C THR A 210 -10.27 22.56 -15.98
N LEU A 211 -9.81 21.35 -15.62
CA LEU A 211 -10.35 20.08 -16.07
C LEU A 211 -11.59 19.63 -15.28
N CYS A 212 -12.35 18.73 -15.90
CA CYS A 212 -13.48 17.96 -15.35
C CYS A 212 -14.62 18.79 -14.71
N ARG A 213 -15.83 18.67 -15.29
CA ARG A 213 -17.08 19.15 -14.67
C ARG A 213 -18.03 17.98 -14.42
N ASN A 214 -18.32 17.72 -13.15
CA ASN A 214 -19.31 16.77 -12.61
C ASN A 214 -19.14 15.30 -13.03
N GLY A 215 -18.97 14.40 -12.05
CA GLY A 215 -19.17 12.95 -12.21
C GLY A 215 -18.09 12.19 -12.99
N GLN A 216 -16.92 12.80 -13.24
CA GLN A 216 -15.79 12.13 -13.91
C GLN A 216 -14.84 11.48 -12.91
N ALA A 217 -14.07 10.47 -13.36
CA ALA A 217 -13.11 9.75 -12.53
C ALA A 217 -12.11 10.67 -11.81
N LEU A 218 -11.58 11.67 -12.52
CA LEU A 218 -10.57 12.60 -12.00
C LEU A 218 -11.15 13.79 -11.21
N GLN A 219 -12.46 13.80 -10.95
CA GLN A 219 -13.16 14.93 -10.32
C GLN A 219 -12.54 15.31 -8.96
N LEU A 220 -12.20 14.32 -8.12
CA LEU A 220 -11.55 14.55 -6.82
C LEU A 220 -10.28 15.39 -6.95
N PHE A 221 -9.39 15.04 -7.89
CA PHE A 221 -8.12 15.74 -8.08
C PHE A 221 -8.32 17.15 -8.64
N CYS A 222 -9.27 17.31 -9.57
CA CYS A 222 -9.61 18.61 -10.15
C CYS A 222 -10.26 19.55 -9.12
N ASP A 223 -11.13 19.02 -8.25
CA ASP A 223 -11.74 19.80 -7.16
C ASP A 223 -10.71 20.24 -6.11
N LEU A 224 -9.74 19.37 -5.77
CA LEU A 224 -8.62 19.74 -4.90
C LEU A 224 -7.75 20.82 -5.55
N ALA A 225 -7.38 20.66 -6.83
CA ALA A 225 -6.59 21.64 -7.58
C ALA A 225 -7.32 22.99 -7.74
N ARG A 226 -8.66 22.98 -7.82
CA ARG A 226 -9.49 24.20 -7.80
C ARG A 226 -9.65 24.81 -6.41
N GLY A 227 -9.36 24.06 -5.34
CA GLY A 227 -9.67 24.46 -3.97
C GLY A 227 -11.16 24.46 -3.64
N THR A 228 -12.02 23.79 -4.43
CA THR A 228 -13.46 23.66 -4.12
C THR A 228 -13.70 22.67 -2.99
N ILE A 229 -12.77 21.74 -2.79
CA ILE A 229 -12.68 20.88 -1.61
C ILE A 229 -11.26 20.97 -1.04
N SER A 230 -11.11 20.74 0.25
CA SER A 230 -9.82 20.75 0.92
C SER A 230 -9.84 19.85 2.16
N ASP A 231 -8.69 19.26 2.47
CA ASP A 231 -8.47 18.55 3.72
C ASP A 231 -7.52 19.30 4.68
N ALA A 232 -7.12 20.54 4.36
CA ALA A 232 -6.12 21.30 5.11
C ALA A 232 -6.51 21.53 6.59
N HIS A 233 -7.81 21.65 6.89
CA HIS A 233 -8.27 21.80 8.26
C HIS A 233 -8.31 20.45 8.99
N LEU A 234 -7.33 20.23 9.87
CA LEU A 234 -7.09 18.96 10.55
C LEU A 234 -8.34 18.38 11.25
N PRO A 235 -9.11 19.12 12.08
CA PRO A 235 -10.31 18.56 12.71
C PRO A 235 -11.41 18.09 11.75
N SER A 236 -11.63 18.78 10.62
CA SER A 236 -12.70 18.43 9.67
C SER A 236 -12.25 17.44 8.59
N SER A 237 -10.94 17.27 8.39
CA SER A 237 -10.35 16.36 7.39
C SER A 237 -10.78 14.88 7.53
N LYS A 238 -11.30 14.48 8.70
CA LYS A 238 -11.92 13.16 8.91
C LYS A 238 -13.04 12.87 7.90
N HIS A 239 -13.92 13.85 7.65
CA HIS A 239 -15.04 13.68 6.71
C HIS A 239 -14.54 13.53 5.27
N PHE A 240 -13.53 14.31 4.89
CA PHE A 240 -12.87 14.20 3.60
C PHE A 240 -12.30 12.78 3.39
N SER A 241 -11.51 12.27 4.36
CA SER A 241 -10.92 10.93 4.26
C SER A 241 -11.96 9.80 4.17
N ALA A 242 -13.08 9.93 4.89
CA ALA A 242 -14.18 8.96 4.84
C ALA A 242 -14.85 8.90 3.46
N GLY A 243 -14.94 10.04 2.78
CA GLY A 243 -15.48 10.20 1.43
C GLY A 243 -14.59 9.65 0.31
N LEU A 244 -13.32 9.39 0.58
CA LEU A 244 -12.40 8.85 -0.43
C LEU A 244 -12.83 7.45 -0.89
N ASP A 245 -12.96 7.31 -2.20
CA ASP A 245 -13.24 6.04 -2.89
C ASP A 245 -12.20 5.85 -4.01
N PRO A 246 -11.43 4.75 -4.02
CA PRO A 246 -10.51 4.44 -5.11
C PRO A 246 -11.24 4.07 -6.41
N LYS A 247 -12.53 3.72 -6.37
CA LYS A 247 -13.31 3.59 -7.61
C LYS A 247 -13.44 4.97 -8.26
N PRO A 248 -13.18 5.12 -9.57
CA PRO A 248 -13.20 4.08 -10.59
C PRO A 248 -11.82 3.53 -11.02
N PHE A 249 -10.72 3.83 -10.33
CA PHE A 249 -9.37 3.53 -10.80
C PHE A 249 -8.98 2.05 -10.61
N PRO A 250 -8.82 1.24 -11.67
CA PRO A 250 -8.37 -0.14 -11.54
C PRO A 250 -6.96 -0.22 -10.96
N GLN A 251 -6.70 -1.28 -10.20
CA GLN A 251 -5.41 -1.55 -9.53
C GLN A 251 -4.96 -0.49 -8.51
N ILE A 252 -5.82 0.48 -8.16
CA ILE A 252 -5.65 1.47 -7.10
C ILE A 252 -6.56 1.10 -5.92
N GLY A 253 -5.98 0.98 -4.72
CA GLY A 253 -6.73 0.77 -3.47
C GLY A 253 -6.72 2.01 -2.58
N HIS A 254 -7.30 1.89 -1.38
CA HIS A 254 -7.40 3.01 -0.43
C HIS A 254 -6.04 3.60 -0.02
N LYS A 255 -5.03 2.74 0.16
CA LYS A 255 -3.65 3.17 0.45
C LYS A 255 -3.05 3.92 -0.74
N GLN A 256 -3.17 3.36 -1.95
CA GLN A 256 -2.58 3.93 -3.16
C GLN A 256 -3.21 5.29 -3.48
N LEU A 257 -4.53 5.44 -3.34
CA LEU A 257 -5.20 6.73 -3.53
C LEU A 257 -4.64 7.80 -2.59
N ARG A 258 -4.44 7.47 -1.30
CA ARG A 258 -3.85 8.41 -0.33
C ARG A 258 -2.40 8.73 -0.66
N ASN A 259 -1.62 7.73 -1.07
CA ASN A 259 -0.27 7.94 -1.59
C ASN A 259 -0.27 8.92 -2.78
N ILE A 260 -1.18 8.76 -3.75
CA ILE A 260 -1.30 9.66 -4.91
C ILE A 260 -1.65 11.07 -4.45
N LEU A 261 -2.67 11.23 -3.60
CA LEU A 261 -3.11 12.54 -3.11
C LEU A 261 -1.99 13.29 -2.37
N VAL A 262 -1.23 12.58 -1.54
CA VAL A 262 -0.16 13.19 -0.75
C VAL A 262 1.09 13.43 -1.59
N ASN A 263 1.44 12.53 -2.51
CA ASN A 263 2.61 12.71 -3.39
C ASN A 263 2.40 13.72 -4.50
N THR A 264 1.15 14.02 -4.86
CA THR A 264 0.79 15.17 -5.72
C THR A 264 0.67 16.47 -4.94
N GLY A 265 0.78 16.47 -3.60
CA GLY A 265 0.58 17.66 -2.78
C GLY A 265 -0.87 18.15 -2.69
N LEU A 266 -1.82 17.44 -3.30
CA LEU A 266 -3.23 17.85 -3.35
C LEU A 266 -3.97 17.61 -2.03
N ALA A 267 -3.45 16.75 -1.15
CA ALA A 267 -4.00 16.51 0.19
C ALA A 267 -2.89 16.38 1.23
N VAL A 268 -3.16 16.84 2.46
CA VAL A 268 -2.15 16.91 3.54
C VAL A 268 -2.57 16.22 4.83
N ASN A 269 -3.84 15.90 5.02
CA ASN A 269 -4.41 15.29 6.23
C ASN A 269 -5.06 13.93 5.97
N VAL A 270 -4.49 13.17 5.03
CA VAL A 270 -4.75 11.75 4.81
C VAL A 270 -3.44 10.97 4.92
N VAL A 271 -3.50 9.70 5.35
CA VAL A 271 -2.29 8.91 5.62
C VAL A 271 -2.33 7.60 4.86
N PRO A 272 -1.31 7.26 4.05
CA PRO A 272 -1.17 5.95 3.42
C PRO A 272 -0.68 4.89 4.41
N LEU A 273 -1.56 4.46 5.32
CA LEU A 273 -1.26 3.45 6.33
C LEU A 273 -0.77 2.14 5.71
N ASP A 274 0.34 1.64 6.25
CA ASP A 274 0.94 0.37 5.87
C ASP A 274 1.65 -0.33 7.03
N SER A 275 2.35 -1.43 6.74
CA SER A 275 2.97 -2.28 7.76
C SER A 275 3.97 -1.54 8.67
N ARG A 276 4.56 -0.41 8.26
CA ARG A 276 5.49 0.35 9.12
C ARG A 276 4.79 1.04 10.26
N TRP A 277 3.54 1.42 10.06
CA TRP A 277 2.72 1.96 11.13
C TRP A 277 2.55 0.95 12.27
N LYS A 278 2.65 -0.37 12.01
CA LYS A 278 2.70 -1.37 13.10
C LYS A 278 3.79 -1.09 14.12
N LYS A 279 5.01 -0.76 13.68
CA LYS A 279 6.11 -0.40 14.59
C LYS A 279 5.86 0.93 15.30
N PHE A 280 5.26 1.89 14.60
CA PHE A 280 4.85 3.15 15.23
C PHE A 280 3.78 2.93 16.31
N PHE A 281 2.85 2.00 16.14
CA PHE A 281 1.83 1.72 17.15
C PHE A 281 2.25 0.69 18.21
N ASP A 282 3.44 0.09 18.08
CA ASP A 282 3.92 -0.94 19.00
C ASP A 282 3.90 -0.47 20.46
N GLY A 283 3.42 -1.35 21.34
CA GLY A 283 3.15 -1.10 22.75
C GLY A 283 1.89 -0.26 23.06
N ILE A 284 1.21 0.31 22.05
CA ILE A 284 0.02 1.16 22.24
C ILE A 284 -1.24 0.51 21.67
N VAL A 285 -1.19 0.08 20.40
CA VAL A 285 -2.31 -0.57 19.70
C VAL A 285 -1.81 -1.85 19.03
N THR A 286 -2.49 -2.97 19.29
CA THR A 286 -2.22 -4.23 18.57
C THR A 286 -2.81 -4.15 17.17
N LEU A 287 -1.94 -4.01 16.16
CA LEU A 287 -2.36 -3.95 14.76
C LEU A 287 -2.28 -5.31 14.07
N GLU A 288 -3.40 -5.72 13.49
CA GLU A 288 -3.50 -6.93 12.66
C GLU A 288 -3.61 -6.57 11.17
N ASP A 289 -3.14 -7.44 10.28
CA ASP A 289 -3.08 -7.15 8.83
C ASP A 289 -4.44 -6.79 8.20
N TRP A 290 -5.52 -7.39 8.70
CA TRP A 290 -6.87 -7.10 8.22
C TRP A 290 -7.29 -5.64 8.48
N MET A 291 -6.69 -4.96 9.48
CA MET A 291 -7.04 -3.58 9.81
C MET A 291 -6.64 -2.61 8.69
N PHE A 292 -5.57 -2.90 7.94
CA PHE A 292 -5.16 -2.11 6.76
C PHE A 292 -6.03 -2.39 5.52
N SER A 293 -6.75 -3.51 5.53
CA SER A 293 -7.64 -3.93 4.43
C SER A 293 -9.11 -3.56 4.67
N SER A 294 -9.50 -3.27 5.91
CA SER A 294 -10.86 -2.87 6.29
C SER A 294 -11.00 -1.34 6.27
N LYS A 295 -11.85 -0.79 5.40
CA LYS A 295 -12.12 0.67 5.34
C LYS A 295 -12.45 1.25 6.71
N LYS A 296 -13.27 0.56 7.51
CA LYS A 296 -13.66 1.03 8.86
C LYS A 296 -12.46 1.09 9.81
N ALA A 297 -11.63 0.05 9.84
CA ALA A 297 -10.45 0.02 10.72
C ALA A 297 -9.37 1.00 10.25
N TYR A 298 -9.15 1.09 8.95
CA TYR A 298 -8.25 2.07 8.34
C TYR A 298 -8.62 3.50 8.75
N LEU A 299 -9.89 3.89 8.59
CA LEU A 299 -10.36 5.22 8.95
C LEU A 299 -10.27 5.49 10.46
N ALA A 300 -10.48 4.47 11.29
CA ALA A 300 -10.30 4.60 12.74
C ALA A 300 -8.84 4.86 13.12
N LEU A 301 -7.88 4.16 12.49
CA LEU A 301 -6.45 4.38 12.72
C LEU A 301 -6.00 5.76 12.23
N GLU A 302 -6.47 6.18 11.06
CA GLU A 302 -6.17 7.53 10.55
C GLU A 302 -6.78 8.61 11.47
N ASP A 303 -7.96 8.36 12.04
CA ASP A 303 -8.58 9.26 13.03
C ASP A 303 -7.83 9.30 14.37
N LEU A 304 -7.28 8.18 14.82
CA LEU A 304 -6.40 8.14 15.99
C LEU A 304 -5.17 9.04 15.77
N LEU A 305 -4.52 8.94 14.61
CA LEU A 305 -3.39 9.80 14.26
C LEU A 305 -3.81 11.28 14.22
N ARG A 306 -4.98 11.58 13.64
CA ARG A 306 -5.54 12.93 13.58
C ARG A 306 -5.75 13.53 14.97
N GLN A 307 -6.40 12.80 15.87
CA GLN A 307 -6.66 13.27 17.23
C GLN A 307 -5.36 13.45 18.03
N ALA A 308 -4.41 12.53 17.87
CA ALA A 308 -3.10 12.64 18.49
C ALA A 308 -2.34 13.89 18.00
N LEU A 309 -2.34 14.15 16.69
CA LEU A 309 -1.73 15.33 16.09
C LEU A 309 -2.36 16.63 16.61
N ILE A 310 -3.69 16.70 16.70
CA ILE A 310 -4.41 17.86 17.27
C ILE A 310 -3.93 18.15 18.70
N GLN A 311 -3.72 17.12 19.54
CA GLN A 311 -3.27 17.31 20.92
C GLN A 311 -1.85 17.87 21.03
N ILE A 312 -0.95 17.52 20.10
CA ILE A 312 0.47 17.92 20.17
C ILE A 312 0.82 19.11 19.31
N GLN A 313 -0.04 19.52 18.37
CA GLN A 313 0.22 20.64 17.47
C GLN A 313 0.64 21.93 18.20
N PRO A 314 0.06 22.30 19.37
CA PRO A 314 0.54 23.47 20.13
C PRO A 314 1.98 23.36 20.64
N LYS A 315 2.50 22.14 20.81
CA LYS A 315 3.87 21.86 21.29
C LYS A 315 4.84 21.55 20.14
N ARG A 316 4.32 21.07 19.02
CA ARG A 316 5.05 20.63 17.82
C ARG A 316 4.45 21.28 16.57
N PRO A 317 4.58 22.60 16.41
CA PRO A 317 4.01 23.31 15.26
C PRO A 317 4.65 22.88 13.92
N ASP A 318 5.86 22.30 13.96
CA ASP A 318 6.52 21.71 12.80
C ASP A 318 5.76 20.49 12.24
N LEU A 319 4.97 19.80 13.07
CA LEU A 319 4.06 18.73 12.65
C LEU A 319 2.72 19.34 12.21
N ALA A 320 2.73 20.06 11.09
CA ALA A 320 1.59 20.84 10.65
C ALA A 320 0.37 20.00 10.21
N ASN A 321 0.60 18.79 9.69
CA ASN A 321 -0.43 17.94 9.09
C ASN A 321 -0.03 16.45 9.12
N LEU A 322 -0.96 15.56 8.78
CA LEU A 322 -0.71 14.11 8.85
C LEU A 322 0.30 13.62 7.81
N ALA A 323 0.36 14.25 6.63
CA ALA A 323 1.34 13.93 5.61
C ALA A 323 2.78 14.19 6.09
N MET A 324 2.98 15.18 6.96
CA MET A 324 4.25 15.46 7.62
C MET A 324 4.65 14.33 8.56
N VAL A 325 3.72 13.92 9.42
CA VAL A 325 3.92 12.83 10.37
C VAL A 325 4.26 11.54 9.62
N ASP A 326 3.54 11.23 8.55
CA ASP A 326 3.81 10.08 7.69
C ASP A 326 5.23 10.11 7.10
N ALA A 327 5.67 11.25 6.57
CA ALA A 327 7.01 11.41 6.01
C ALA A 327 8.12 11.15 7.06
N ILE A 328 7.95 11.66 8.28
CA ILE A 328 8.90 11.46 9.37
C ILE A 328 8.89 10.00 9.86
N VAL A 329 7.70 9.42 10.04
CA VAL A 329 7.54 8.01 10.42
C VAL A 329 8.19 7.10 9.38
N PHE A 330 8.01 7.38 8.10
CA PHE A 330 8.60 6.62 6.99
C PHE A 330 10.13 6.65 7.03
N ALA A 331 10.73 7.82 7.28
CA ALA A 331 12.18 7.99 7.32
C ALA A 331 12.84 7.37 8.56
N THR A 332 12.15 7.41 9.70
CA THR A 332 12.71 7.02 11.01
C THR A 332 12.48 5.55 11.34
N ILE A 333 11.36 4.98 10.91
CA ILE A 333 11.00 3.61 11.17
C ILE A 333 11.41 2.77 9.95
N LYS A 334 12.68 2.36 9.92
CA LYS A 334 13.15 1.37 8.96
C LYS A 334 12.34 0.07 9.11
N GLY A 335 11.76 -0.41 8.02
CA GLY A 335 11.26 -1.77 7.93
C GLY A 335 12.38 -2.74 8.29
N ALA A 336 12.10 -3.71 9.16
CA ALA A 336 13.04 -4.82 9.33
C ALA A 336 13.09 -5.58 7.99
N PRO A 337 14.26 -6.14 7.60
CA PRO A 337 14.48 -6.77 6.30
C PRO A 337 13.41 -7.77 5.88
#